data_AF-A0AAD9F2X2-F1
#
_entry.id   AF-A0AAD9F2X2-F1
#
_cell.length_a   1.000
_cell.length_b   1.000
_cell.length_c   1.000
_cell.angle_alpha   90.00
_cell.angle_beta   90.00
_cell.angle_gamma   90.00
#
_symmetry.space_group_name_H-M   'P 1'
#
loop_
_entity.id
_entity.type
_entity.pdbx_description
1 polymer ?
#
loop_
_entity_poly.entity_id
_entity_poly.type
_entity_poly.pdbx_seq_one_letter_code
_entity_poly.pdbx_strand_id
1 'polypeptide(L)'
;MNKSQWVYDVGGGGDYIEAAISSLGISDEQLLQNLAQRLSKKIKDTTTVPWPPRIDHLEEGIEVCKLLLKLLTWLKQPERKTADISPATLSLASMITYHITGQHTTTAINMGVNVHGMTRSKDLVETLHKSGVSISYADTLLLYDHWALMDLEASATCPQEIADSKPAIVIPESYEKKPDEEPAVRLIKKKEISAQLKQKCIELKNVHQYRCPPGSKSDPPARTRVDPPVNGTVLQRARCVIHALSRVDNNSTRPPPHEQQVPAYSGAQSCRHTPPDKSKPYYHTTYNEPPSKSVVYDIMVKLVEAMRKKNIPFSFLVGDLPTYKTIVQLKAENPEMYKDLIPILGAFHQQMSHIYAIYMRFKGSGMADTLVTAGVIMEGSVEQALRGKHYRRGVSCILLWREVLIQQRLTNILVHEELSENIKENFNTLRNALTDTREALQAAHSNLEDDDGMKDLITRVYEKPGTDMGDF
;
A
#
# COMPACT_ATOMS: atom_id res chain seq x y z
N MET A 1 14.64 65.88 7.95
CA MET A 1 13.97 65.25 6.80
C MET A 1 13.55 63.83 7.20
N ASN A 2 12.24 63.56 7.18
CA ASN A 2 11.62 62.28 7.56
C ASN A 2 12.00 61.17 6.57
N LYS A 3 12.64 60.09 7.06
CA LYS A 3 13.01 58.90 6.27
C LYS A 3 11.92 57.82 6.37
N SER A 4 10.72 58.13 5.93
CA SER A 4 9.67 57.13 5.76
C SER A 4 8.98 57.36 4.41
N GLN A 5 8.73 56.27 3.69
CA GLN A 5 8.07 56.19 2.37
C GLN A 5 8.97 56.33 1.14
N TRP A 6 9.85 55.35 0.92
CA TRP A 6 10.04 54.85 -0.44
C TRP A 6 9.06 53.69 -0.64
N VAL A 7 7.85 54.05 -1.07
CA VAL A 7 6.84 53.08 -1.51
C VAL A 7 7.32 52.55 -2.86
N TYR A 8 7.75 51.28 -2.90
CA TYR A 8 8.05 50.61 -4.17
C TYR A 8 6.75 50.41 -4.97
N ASP A 9 6.72 51.01 -6.15
CA ASP A 9 5.63 50.94 -7.13
C ASP A 9 5.42 49.49 -7.61
N VAL A 10 4.15 49.08 -7.63
CA VAL A 10 3.70 47.69 -7.84
C VAL A 10 3.52 47.39 -9.34
N GLY A 11 3.72 48.37 -10.23
CA GLY A 11 3.44 48.26 -11.66
C GLY A 11 4.57 47.70 -12.54
N GLY A 12 5.81 47.65 -12.06
CA GLY A 12 6.96 47.20 -12.87
C GLY A 12 7.25 45.71 -12.68
N GLY A 13 6.88 44.87 -13.65
CA GLY A 13 7.05 43.41 -13.62
C GLY A 13 8.49 42.86 -13.65
N GLY A 14 9.41 43.42 -12.86
CA GLY A 14 10.76 42.88 -12.64
C GLY A 14 10.85 41.85 -11.50
N ASP A 15 11.88 41.01 -11.51
CA ASP A 15 12.10 40.03 -10.44
C ASP A 15 12.44 40.75 -9.13
N TYR A 16 11.56 40.65 -8.14
CA TYR A 16 11.62 41.43 -6.90
C TYR A 16 12.90 41.16 -6.09
N ILE A 17 13.51 39.98 -6.25
CA ILE A 17 14.78 39.63 -5.61
C ILE A 17 15.92 40.50 -6.20
N GLU A 18 15.95 40.74 -7.51
CA GLU A 18 16.94 41.64 -8.14
C GLU A 18 16.73 43.10 -7.72
N ALA A 19 15.48 43.55 -7.61
CA ALA A 19 15.18 44.92 -7.17
C ALA A 19 15.55 45.16 -5.69
N ALA A 20 15.39 44.13 -4.85
CA ALA A 20 15.79 44.15 -3.45
C ALA A 20 17.32 44.19 -3.28
N ILE A 21 18.07 43.44 -4.11
CA ILE A 21 19.54 43.43 -4.10
C ILE A 21 20.11 44.76 -4.63
N SER A 22 19.40 45.43 -5.54
CA SER A 22 19.89 46.63 -6.24
C SER A 22 19.53 47.97 -5.57
N SER A 23 18.83 47.95 -4.42
CA SER A 23 18.38 49.17 -3.75
C SER A 23 19.50 49.85 -2.97
N LEU A 24 20.11 50.88 -3.55
CA LEU A 24 21.11 51.74 -2.89
C LEU A 24 20.49 52.44 -1.65
N GLY A 25 21.06 52.18 -0.47
CA GLY A 25 20.77 52.92 0.77
C GLY A 25 19.86 52.22 1.80
N ILE A 26 19.47 50.98 1.57
CA ILE A 26 18.77 50.12 2.55
C ILE A 26 19.81 49.17 3.16
N SER A 27 19.83 49.01 4.49
CA SER A 27 20.69 48.00 5.13
C SER A 27 20.16 46.59 4.85
N ASP A 28 21.05 45.60 4.80
CA ASP A 28 20.68 44.18 4.62
C ASP A 28 19.63 43.74 5.64
N GLU A 29 19.74 44.23 6.88
CA GLU A 29 18.78 43.94 7.95
C GLU A 29 17.37 44.47 7.64
N GLN A 30 17.27 45.72 7.17
CA GLN A 30 15.97 46.30 6.80
C GLN A 30 15.38 45.62 5.57
N LEU A 31 16.22 45.20 4.63
CA LEU A 31 15.82 44.45 3.45
C LEU A 31 15.22 43.09 3.83
N LEU A 32 15.90 42.34 4.72
CA LEU A 32 15.44 41.07 5.24
C LEU A 32 14.14 41.20 6.03
N GLN A 33 14.00 42.24 6.85
CA GLN A 33 12.75 42.51 7.58
C GLN A 33 11.59 42.78 6.63
N ASN A 34 11.79 43.59 5.60
CA ASN A 34 10.76 43.89 4.60
C ASN A 34 10.36 42.64 3.80
N LEU A 35 11.33 41.82 3.42
CA LEU A 35 11.10 40.54 2.75
C LEU A 35 10.30 39.58 3.65
N ALA A 36 10.69 39.45 4.91
CA ALA A 36 10.03 38.57 5.89
C ALA A 36 8.57 38.99 6.14
N GLN A 37 8.29 40.29 6.31
CA GLN A 37 6.92 40.79 6.50
C GLN A 37 6.03 40.51 5.29
N ARG A 38 6.54 40.75 4.07
CA ARG A 38 5.80 40.49 2.82
C ARG A 38 5.58 38.99 2.60
N LEU A 39 6.59 38.17 2.86
CA LEU A 39 6.51 36.72 2.77
C LEU A 39 5.48 36.19 3.77
N SER A 40 5.52 36.64 5.02
CA SER A 40 4.54 36.27 6.05
C SER A 40 3.12 36.64 5.62
N LYS A 41 2.90 37.84 5.08
CA LYS A 41 1.59 38.26 4.55
C LYS A 41 1.12 37.35 3.42
N LYS A 42 1.97 37.09 2.42
CA LYS A 42 1.63 36.22 1.28
C LYS A 42 1.38 34.76 1.67
N ILE A 43 2.07 34.27 2.69
CA ILE A 43 1.84 32.94 3.25
C ILE A 43 0.47 32.91 3.94
N LYS A 44 0.12 33.93 4.74
CA LYS A 44 -1.19 34.03 5.40
C LYS A 44 -2.36 34.20 4.43
N ASP A 45 -2.12 34.83 3.27
CA ASP A 45 -3.12 34.96 2.20
C ASP A 45 -3.31 33.65 1.40
N THR A 46 -2.47 32.63 1.62
CA THR A 46 -2.58 31.34 0.93
C THR A 46 -3.72 30.52 1.55
N THR A 47 -4.69 30.12 0.74
CA THR A 47 -5.79 29.25 1.17
C THR A 47 -5.25 27.89 1.60
N THR A 48 -5.57 27.47 2.81
CA THR A 48 -5.24 26.15 3.36
C THR A 48 -6.41 25.18 3.23
N VAL A 49 -6.18 23.89 3.52
CA VAL A 49 -7.25 22.89 3.48
C VAL A 49 -8.39 23.27 4.44
N PRO A 50 -9.67 23.13 4.03
CA PRO A 50 -10.79 23.23 4.95
C PRO A 50 -10.65 22.23 6.11
N TRP A 51 -11.04 22.65 7.32
CA TRP A 51 -10.96 21.81 8.52
C TRP A 51 -12.35 21.48 9.11
N PRO A 52 -12.68 20.20 9.32
CA PRO A 52 -11.91 19.00 8.96
C PRO A 52 -11.87 18.74 7.43
N PRO A 53 -10.75 18.24 6.88
CA PRO A 53 -10.62 17.89 5.46
C PRO A 53 -11.34 16.58 5.13
N ARG A 54 -11.80 16.45 3.89
CA ARG A 54 -12.14 15.17 3.26
C ARG A 54 -10.88 14.53 2.70
N ILE A 55 -10.92 13.23 2.38
CA ILE A 55 -9.76 12.49 1.85
C ILE A 55 -9.31 13.06 0.49
N ASP A 56 -10.26 13.40 -0.39
CA ASP A 56 -10.01 14.04 -1.70
C ASP A 56 -9.32 15.40 -1.55
N HIS A 57 -9.62 16.17 -0.51
CA HIS A 57 -8.91 17.43 -0.24
C HIS A 57 -7.43 17.24 0.10
N LEU A 58 -7.00 16.04 0.53
CA LEU A 58 -5.59 15.73 0.80
C LEU A 58 -4.86 15.19 -0.45
N GLU A 59 -5.60 14.82 -1.50
CA GLU A 59 -5.06 14.38 -2.79
C GLU A 59 -4.88 15.58 -3.74
N GLU A 60 -5.72 16.62 -3.62
CA GLU A 60 -5.73 17.80 -4.48
C GLU A 60 -4.93 19.00 -3.89
N GLY A 61 -3.68 19.15 -4.33
CA GLY A 61 -3.09 20.48 -4.53
C GLY A 61 -1.95 20.94 -3.59
N ILE A 62 -1.10 21.79 -4.16
CA ILE A 62 0.06 22.41 -3.51
C ILE A 62 -0.41 23.66 -2.76
N GLU A 63 -0.61 23.55 -1.44
CA GLU A 63 -0.94 24.68 -0.54
C GLU A 63 0.31 25.50 -0.20
N VAL A 64 1.01 25.99 -1.22
CA VAL A 64 2.28 26.68 -1.00
C VAL A 64 2.33 27.99 -1.74
N CYS A 65 2.66 29.04 -0.99
CA CYS A 65 2.96 30.35 -1.52
C CYS A 65 4.06 30.26 -2.59
N LYS A 66 3.76 30.68 -3.84
CA LYS A 66 4.74 30.70 -4.95
C LYS A 66 6.01 31.48 -4.60
N LEU A 67 5.89 32.55 -3.80
CA LEU A 67 7.02 33.35 -3.35
C LEU A 67 7.92 32.57 -2.38
N LEU A 68 7.34 31.76 -1.49
CA LEU A 68 8.09 30.88 -0.60
C LEU A 68 8.85 29.82 -1.39
N LEU A 69 8.22 29.21 -2.40
CA LEU A 69 8.90 28.24 -3.27
C LEU A 69 10.07 28.86 -4.03
N LYS A 70 9.90 30.07 -4.58
CA LYS A 70 10.99 30.79 -5.24
C LYS A 70 12.14 31.08 -4.28
N LEU A 71 11.85 31.50 -3.04
CA LEU A 71 12.88 31.75 -2.04
C LEU A 71 13.64 30.46 -1.68
N LEU A 72 12.94 29.36 -1.40
CA LEU A 72 13.57 28.07 -1.08
C LEU A 72 14.39 27.53 -2.25
N THR A 73 13.92 27.76 -3.48
CA THR A 73 14.66 27.41 -4.70
C THR A 73 15.96 28.19 -4.78
N TRP A 74 15.88 29.51 -4.61
CA TRP A 74 17.05 30.39 -4.66
C TRP A 74 18.08 30.02 -3.58
N LEU A 75 17.63 29.74 -2.35
CA LEU A 75 18.51 29.31 -1.26
C LEU A 75 19.26 27.99 -1.57
N LYS A 76 18.63 27.10 -2.33
CA LYS A 76 19.21 25.81 -2.72
C LYS A 76 20.06 25.90 -4.00
N GLN A 77 19.62 26.69 -4.96
CA GLN A 77 20.17 26.84 -6.31
C GLN A 77 19.97 28.29 -6.79
N PRO A 78 20.89 29.22 -6.47
CA PRO A 78 20.73 30.64 -6.79
C PRO A 78 20.58 30.93 -8.29
N GLU A 79 21.22 30.13 -9.14
CA GLU A 79 21.19 30.24 -10.60
C GLU A 79 19.84 29.81 -11.23
N ARG A 80 18.99 29.13 -10.45
CA ARG A 80 17.74 28.55 -10.96
C ARG A 80 16.61 29.58 -10.90
N LYS A 81 16.13 29.98 -12.08
CA LYS A 81 15.07 30.99 -12.25
C LYS A 81 13.64 30.47 -12.01
N THR A 82 13.43 29.15 -12.06
CA THR A 82 12.10 28.52 -11.92
C THR A 82 11.97 27.82 -10.57
N ALA A 83 10.81 27.94 -9.94
CA ALA A 83 10.55 27.31 -8.64
C ALA A 83 10.77 25.78 -8.68
N ASP A 84 11.50 25.26 -7.70
CA ASP A 84 11.69 23.85 -7.46
C ASP A 84 10.42 23.25 -6.84
N ILE A 85 9.76 22.41 -7.63
CA ILE A 85 8.56 21.66 -7.24
C ILE A 85 8.91 20.23 -6.78
N SER A 86 10.18 19.97 -6.44
CA SER A 86 10.56 18.67 -5.88
C SER A 86 9.82 18.41 -4.56
N PRO A 87 9.50 17.13 -4.23
CA PRO A 87 8.77 16.79 -3.01
C PRO A 87 9.41 17.34 -1.72
N ALA A 88 10.74 17.37 -1.65
CA ALA A 88 11.46 17.92 -0.50
C ALA A 88 11.21 19.43 -0.33
N THR A 89 11.24 20.20 -1.42
CA THR A 89 11.01 21.65 -1.40
C THR A 89 9.54 21.97 -1.08
N LEU A 90 8.60 21.21 -1.65
CA LEU A 90 7.17 21.33 -1.34
C LEU A 90 6.89 21.02 0.14
N SER A 91 7.48 19.94 0.68
CA SER A 91 7.31 19.55 2.08
C SER A 91 7.83 20.63 3.03
N LEU A 92 9.03 21.15 2.77
CA LEU A 92 9.62 22.21 3.60
C LEU A 92 8.76 23.49 3.56
N ALA A 93 8.29 23.87 2.38
CA ALA A 93 7.46 25.04 2.22
C ALA A 93 6.10 24.92 2.93
N SER A 94 5.51 23.73 2.89
CA SER A 94 4.30 23.38 3.63
C SER A 94 4.52 23.45 5.15
N MET A 95 5.65 22.96 5.67
CA MET A 95 6.00 23.07 7.09
C MET A 95 6.17 24.52 7.55
N ILE A 96 6.86 25.35 6.75
CA ILE A 96 7.01 26.78 7.04
C ILE A 96 5.63 27.47 7.03
N THR A 97 4.76 27.11 6.08
CA THR A 97 3.40 27.62 5.99
C THR A 97 2.59 27.24 7.24
N TYR A 98 2.63 25.98 7.67
CA TYR A 98 2.01 25.50 8.91
C TYR A 98 2.48 26.31 10.13
N HIS A 99 3.81 26.50 10.25
CA HIS A 99 4.38 27.22 11.39
C HIS A 99 3.99 28.71 11.44
N ILE A 100 3.95 29.39 10.29
CA ILE A 100 3.64 30.83 10.20
C ILE A 100 2.14 31.11 10.36
N THR A 101 1.29 30.24 9.80
CA THR A 101 -0.16 30.45 9.79
C THR A 101 -0.86 29.85 11.00
N GLY A 102 -0.29 28.80 11.60
CA GLY A 102 -0.97 27.95 12.58
C GLY A 102 -2.15 27.17 12.00
N GLN A 103 -2.36 27.21 10.68
CA GLN A 103 -3.40 26.49 9.97
C GLN A 103 -2.87 25.15 9.49
N HIS A 104 -3.69 24.09 9.60
CA HIS A 104 -3.29 22.74 9.18
C HIS A 104 -3.02 22.69 7.67
N THR A 105 -1.88 22.11 7.29
CA THR A 105 -1.50 21.86 5.89
C THR A 105 -1.60 20.38 5.56
N THR A 106 -1.80 20.03 4.29
CA THR A 106 -1.86 18.63 3.85
C THR A 106 -0.64 17.81 4.31
N THR A 107 0.57 18.39 4.28
CA THR A 107 1.78 17.70 4.75
C THR A 107 1.74 17.38 6.24
N ALA A 108 1.34 18.34 7.08
CA ALA A 108 1.27 18.13 8.52
C ALA A 108 0.17 17.13 8.90
N ILE A 109 -0.96 17.16 8.19
CA ILE A 109 -2.07 16.23 8.34
C ILE A 109 -1.62 14.81 7.95
N ASN A 110 -1.10 14.66 6.73
CA ASN A 110 -0.61 13.37 6.24
C ASN A 110 0.48 12.80 7.12
N MET A 111 1.40 13.63 7.63
CA MET A 111 2.45 13.15 8.55
C MET A 111 1.84 12.60 9.84
N GLY A 112 0.94 13.35 10.50
CA GLY A 112 0.31 12.92 11.76
C GLY A 112 -0.49 11.64 11.59
N VAL A 113 -1.35 11.58 10.56
CA VAL A 113 -2.20 10.42 10.26
C VAL A 113 -1.38 9.19 9.87
N ASN A 114 -0.34 9.34 9.03
CA ASN A 114 0.48 8.21 8.61
C ASN A 114 1.34 7.67 9.75
N VAL A 115 2.01 8.53 10.51
CA VAL A 115 2.84 8.10 11.65
C VAL A 115 1.97 7.41 12.69
N HIS A 116 0.80 7.97 13.01
CA HIS A 116 -0.14 7.31 13.90
C HIS A 116 -0.65 5.98 13.32
N GLY A 117 -1.02 5.93 12.04
CA GLY A 117 -1.49 4.71 11.39
C GLY A 117 -0.46 3.58 11.43
N MET A 118 0.82 3.90 11.21
CA MET A 118 1.93 2.95 11.21
C MET A 118 2.37 2.51 12.60
N THR A 119 2.37 3.41 13.58
CA THR A 119 3.01 3.17 14.89
C THR A 119 2.02 3.02 16.04
N ARG A 120 0.80 3.55 15.88
CA ARG A 120 -0.21 3.72 16.93
C ARG A 120 0.30 4.46 18.17
N SER A 121 1.38 5.22 18.05
CA SER A 121 2.03 5.89 19.18
C SER A 121 1.59 7.34 19.30
N LYS A 122 0.99 7.68 20.45
CA LYS A 122 0.68 9.07 20.84
C LYS A 122 1.95 9.90 21.00
N ASP A 123 2.96 9.35 21.68
CA ASP A 123 4.19 10.08 22.02
C ASP A 123 4.97 10.50 20.78
N LEU A 124 4.99 9.66 19.74
CA LEU A 124 5.63 10.01 18.47
C LEU A 124 4.89 11.15 17.76
N VAL A 125 3.55 11.09 17.70
CA VAL A 125 2.73 12.13 17.08
C VAL A 125 2.86 13.46 17.83
N GLU A 126 2.81 13.43 19.16
CA GLU A 126 2.99 14.62 19.99
C GLU A 126 4.39 15.22 19.87
N THR A 127 5.42 14.38 19.77
CA THR A 127 6.80 14.83 19.52
C THR A 127 6.90 15.57 18.19
N LEU A 128 6.34 14.99 17.12
CA LEU A 128 6.32 15.61 15.80
C LEU A 128 5.49 16.89 15.76
N HIS A 129 4.39 16.93 16.51
CA HIS A 129 3.55 18.12 16.63
C HIS A 129 4.30 19.27 17.31
N LYS A 130 5.01 18.99 18.41
CA LYS A 130 5.87 19.97 19.10
C LYS A 130 6.98 20.51 18.19
N SER A 131 7.47 19.69 17.26
CA SER A 131 8.44 20.11 16.24
C SER A 131 7.81 20.84 15.04
N GLY A 132 6.47 21.03 15.02
CA GLY A 132 5.77 21.70 13.93
C GLY A 132 5.69 20.89 12.63
N VAL A 133 5.92 19.57 12.70
CA VAL A 133 5.96 18.68 11.52
C VAL A 133 4.62 17.97 11.31
N SER A 134 3.81 17.83 12.36
CA SER A 134 2.50 17.18 12.30
C SER A 134 1.41 17.96 13.03
N ILE A 135 0.16 17.57 12.75
CA ILE A 135 -0.99 17.95 13.56
C ILE A 135 -0.94 17.28 14.94
N SER A 136 -1.77 17.76 15.87
CA SER A 136 -1.85 17.20 17.22
C SER A 136 -2.41 15.77 17.20
N TYR A 137 -2.13 14.99 18.25
CA TYR A 137 -2.74 13.67 18.39
C TYR A 137 -4.27 13.76 18.51
N ALA A 138 -4.77 14.80 19.18
CA ALA A 138 -6.20 15.05 19.32
C ALA A 138 -6.89 15.29 17.97
N ASP A 139 -6.25 16.09 17.10
CA ASP A 139 -6.72 16.35 15.73
C ASP A 139 -6.65 15.09 14.87
N THR A 140 -5.59 14.28 15.02
CA THR A 140 -5.48 13.00 14.31
C THR A 140 -6.65 12.07 14.63
N LEU A 141 -7.03 11.96 15.91
CA LEU A 141 -8.22 11.19 16.31
C LEU A 141 -9.53 11.80 15.80
N LEU A 142 -9.63 13.12 15.79
CA LEU A 142 -10.81 13.83 15.25
C LEU A 142 -11.03 13.49 13.78
N LEU A 143 -9.94 13.43 12.99
CA LEU A 143 -10.02 13.07 11.58
C LEU A 143 -10.51 11.64 11.37
N TYR A 144 -10.05 10.67 12.17
CA TYR A 144 -10.59 9.31 12.07
C TYR A 144 -12.08 9.26 12.38
N ASP A 145 -12.54 9.96 13.43
CA ASP A 145 -13.98 10.01 13.76
C ASP A 145 -14.78 10.70 12.63
N HIS A 146 -14.24 11.78 12.07
CA HIS A 146 -14.89 12.53 10.99
C HIS A 146 -14.97 11.72 9.69
N TRP A 147 -13.87 11.09 9.26
CA TRP A 147 -13.86 10.23 8.08
C TRP A 147 -14.73 9.00 8.27
N ALA A 148 -14.71 8.39 9.45
CA ALA A 148 -15.63 7.30 9.76
C ALA A 148 -17.09 7.75 9.68
N LEU A 149 -17.44 8.93 10.20
CA LEU A 149 -18.80 9.47 10.10
C LEU A 149 -19.20 9.72 8.64
N MET A 150 -18.32 10.33 7.84
CA MET A 150 -18.53 10.55 6.42
C MET A 150 -18.73 9.23 5.65
N ASP A 151 -17.90 8.22 5.95
CA ASP A 151 -18.02 6.90 5.35
C ASP A 151 -19.35 6.26 5.73
N LEU A 152 -19.80 6.39 6.98
CA LEU A 152 -21.11 5.90 7.41
C LEU A 152 -22.27 6.62 6.72
N GLU A 153 -22.18 7.93 6.56
CA GLU A 153 -23.19 8.74 5.85
C GLU A 153 -23.25 8.39 4.36
N ALA A 154 -22.09 8.19 3.72
CA ALA A 154 -22.01 7.73 2.34
C ALA A 154 -22.54 6.30 2.19
N SER A 155 -22.20 5.41 3.13
CA SER A 155 -22.53 3.98 3.11
C SER A 155 -23.98 3.66 3.51
N ALA A 156 -24.73 4.60 4.08
CA ALA A 156 -26.19 4.48 4.22
C ALA A 156 -26.91 4.41 2.85
N THR A 157 -26.19 4.78 1.78
CA THR A 157 -26.60 4.60 0.39
C THR A 157 -25.55 3.78 -0.37
N CYS A 158 -25.94 3.23 -1.53
CA CYS A 158 -25.02 2.48 -2.39
C CYS A 158 -23.70 3.25 -2.60
N PRO A 159 -22.54 2.68 -2.21
CA PRO A 159 -21.28 3.42 -2.07
C PRO A 159 -20.84 4.03 -3.40
N GLN A 160 -20.51 5.32 -3.42
CA GLN A 160 -20.21 6.04 -4.65
C GLN A 160 -18.94 5.52 -5.36
N GLU A 161 -18.01 4.99 -4.57
CA GLU A 161 -16.69 4.49 -4.99
C GLU A 161 -16.79 3.19 -5.82
N ILE A 162 -17.90 2.46 -5.71
CA ILE A 162 -18.13 1.27 -6.52
C ILE A 162 -18.49 1.70 -7.93
N ALA A 163 -17.67 1.34 -8.92
CA ALA A 163 -17.94 1.70 -10.31
C ALA A 163 -19.19 0.99 -10.85
N ASP A 164 -20.05 1.74 -11.53
CA ASP A 164 -21.24 1.18 -12.16
C ASP A 164 -20.87 0.14 -13.21
N SER A 165 -21.65 -0.94 -13.28
CA SER A 165 -21.50 -2.04 -14.25
C SER A 165 -20.15 -2.78 -14.23
N LYS A 166 -19.29 -2.56 -13.23
CA LYS A 166 -17.99 -3.23 -13.09
C LYS A 166 -17.96 -4.14 -11.86
N PRO A 167 -17.27 -5.30 -11.93
CA PRO A 167 -17.06 -6.13 -10.75
C PRO A 167 -16.36 -5.37 -9.63
N ALA A 168 -16.79 -5.61 -8.39
CA ALA A 168 -16.30 -4.91 -7.21
C ALA A 168 -15.64 -5.87 -6.21
N ILE A 169 -14.62 -5.40 -5.49
CA ILE A 169 -14.01 -6.09 -4.35
C ILE A 169 -14.44 -5.37 -3.08
N VAL A 170 -15.06 -6.12 -2.17
CA VAL A 170 -15.54 -5.61 -0.88
C VAL A 170 -14.86 -6.34 0.27
N ILE A 171 -14.38 -5.55 1.24
CA ILE A 171 -13.73 -6.05 2.45
C ILE A 171 -14.58 -5.61 3.65
N PRO A 172 -15.13 -6.54 4.46
CA PRO A 172 -15.73 -6.22 5.74
C PRO A 172 -14.61 -5.93 6.76
N GLU A 173 -14.61 -4.74 7.33
CA GLU A 173 -13.63 -4.35 8.36
C GLU A 173 -14.34 -4.09 9.69
N SER A 174 -13.75 -4.58 10.78
CA SER A 174 -14.19 -4.31 12.15
C SER A 174 -13.22 -3.35 12.82
N TYR A 175 -13.72 -2.27 13.44
CA TYR A 175 -12.89 -1.47 14.34
C TYR A 175 -12.76 -2.19 15.69
N GLU A 176 -11.57 -2.68 16.03
CA GLU A 176 -11.24 -2.94 17.43
C GLU A 176 -10.87 -1.62 18.10
N LYS A 177 -11.82 -1.01 18.81
CA LYS A 177 -11.53 0.12 19.68
C LYS A 177 -10.85 -0.41 20.95
N LYS A 178 -9.54 -0.20 21.11
CA LYS A 178 -8.89 -0.36 22.42
C LYS A 178 -9.39 0.74 23.36
N PRO A 179 -9.65 0.41 24.64
CA PRO A 179 -10.09 1.40 25.61
C PRO A 179 -8.88 2.25 26.03
N ASP A 180 -8.71 3.42 25.41
CA ASP A 180 -7.71 4.39 25.84
C ASP A 180 -8.39 5.56 26.57
N GLU A 181 -7.80 5.93 27.71
CA GLU A 181 -8.21 6.99 28.63
C GLU A 181 -8.25 8.36 27.92
N GLU A 182 -9.39 9.06 28.01
CA GLU A 182 -9.58 10.40 27.45
C GLU A 182 -8.76 11.44 28.23
N PRO A 183 -7.76 12.13 27.61
CA PRO A 183 -7.19 13.31 28.21
C PRO A 183 -8.13 14.49 28.01
N ALA A 184 -8.50 15.13 29.11
CA ALA A 184 -9.37 16.30 29.12
C ALA A 184 -8.63 17.57 28.68
N VAL A 185 -8.68 17.94 27.40
CA VAL A 185 -8.51 19.35 26.97
C VAL A 185 -9.43 19.67 25.78
N ARG A 186 -10.06 20.84 25.88
CA ARG A 186 -11.00 21.53 24.95
C ARG A 186 -11.04 21.03 23.50
N LEU A 187 -12.19 20.51 23.06
CA LEU A 187 -12.67 20.56 21.67
C LEU A 187 -14.18 20.24 21.65
N ILE A 188 -15.01 21.28 21.68
CA ILE A 188 -16.48 21.16 21.65
C ILE A 188 -16.94 20.41 20.38
N LYS A 189 -16.24 20.60 19.24
CA LYS A 189 -16.51 19.91 17.97
C LYS A 189 -16.20 18.40 17.98
N LYS A 190 -15.20 17.96 18.75
CA LYS A 190 -14.87 16.52 18.86
C LYS A 190 -15.99 15.76 19.53
N LYS A 191 -16.47 16.26 20.68
CA LYS A 191 -17.56 15.62 21.41
C LYS A 191 -18.82 15.51 20.55
N GLU A 192 -19.10 16.51 19.74
CA GLU A 192 -20.23 16.52 18.81
C GLU A 192 -20.08 15.48 17.68
N ILE A 193 -18.96 15.46 16.96
CA ILE A 193 -18.70 14.46 15.90
C ILE A 193 -18.68 13.05 16.48
N SER A 194 -17.98 12.84 17.60
CA SER A 194 -17.96 11.53 18.27
C SER A 194 -19.35 11.12 18.78
N ALA A 195 -20.21 12.07 19.19
CA ALA A 195 -21.60 11.77 19.59
C ALA A 195 -22.47 11.42 18.39
N GLN A 196 -22.36 12.15 17.27
CA GLN A 196 -23.03 11.83 16.01
C GLN A 196 -22.61 10.46 15.49
N LEU A 197 -21.30 10.17 15.51
CA LEU A 197 -20.75 8.86 15.18
C LEU A 197 -21.32 7.76 16.09
N LYS A 198 -21.32 7.97 17.42
CA LYS A 198 -21.92 7.03 18.38
C LYS A 198 -23.41 6.80 18.07
N GLN A 199 -24.17 7.85 17.77
CA GLN A 199 -25.59 7.74 17.44
C GLN A 199 -25.81 6.97 16.13
N LYS A 200 -25.04 7.26 15.08
CA LYS A 200 -25.08 6.54 13.81
C LYS A 200 -24.67 5.07 13.97
N CYS A 201 -23.67 4.79 14.78
CA CYS A 201 -23.31 3.42 15.12
C CYS A 201 -24.43 2.69 15.88
N ILE A 202 -25.18 3.38 16.75
CA ILE A 202 -26.36 2.79 17.43
C ILE A 202 -27.48 2.52 16.42
N GLU A 203 -27.71 3.41 15.45
CA GLU A 203 -28.67 3.16 14.36
C GLU A 203 -28.28 1.92 13.54
N LEU A 204 -26.99 1.71 13.29
CA LEU A 204 -26.45 0.52 12.63
C LEU A 204 -26.53 -0.76 13.48
N LYS A 205 -26.74 -0.65 14.80
CA LYS A 205 -27.01 -1.83 15.67
C LYS A 205 -28.37 -2.45 15.41
N ASN A 206 -29.26 -1.82 14.64
CA ASN A 206 -30.47 -2.46 14.10
C ASN A 206 -30.10 -3.45 12.98
N VAL A 207 -29.19 -4.38 13.27
CA VAL A 207 -28.83 -5.49 12.39
C VAL A 207 -30.04 -6.41 12.34
N HIS A 208 -30.52 -6.71 11.13
CA HIS A 208 -31.55 -7.73 10.97
C HIS A 208 -31.03 -9.05 11.53
N GLN A 209 -31.65 -9.54 12.60
CA GLN A 209 -31.26 -10.82 13.18
C GLN A 209 -31.46 -11.92 12.15
N TYR A 210 -30.35 -12.58 11.78
CA TYR A 210 -30.42 -13.73 10.92
C TYR A 210 -31.15 -14.87 11.63
N ARG A 211 -32.24 -15.37 11.03
CA ARG A 211 -32.89 -16.61 11.44
C ARG A 211 -32.52 -17.71 10.46
N CYS A 212 -31.85 -18.74 10.97
CA CYS A 212 -31.47 -19.90 10.19
C CYS A 212 -32.71 -20.57 9.58
N PRO A 213 -32.75 -20.81 8.25
CA PRO A 213 -33.81 -21.57 7.62
C PRO A 213 -33.97 -22.96 8.27
N PRO A 214 -35.20 -23.47 8.46
CA PRO A 214 -35.40 -24.83 8.95
C PRO A 214 -34.72 -25.85 8.02
N GLY A 215 -33.73 -26.59 8.53
CA GLY A 215 -33.08 -27.70 7.81
C GLY A 215 -31.64 -27.46 7.32
N SER A 216 -31.07 -26.26 7.44
CA SER A 216 -29.78 -25.89 6.81
C SER A 216 -28.52 -26.15 7.67
N LYS A 217 -28.52 -27.17 8.55
CA LYS A 217 -27.37 -27.45 9.45
C LYS A 217 -26.19 -28.20 8.79
N SER A 218 -26.23 -28.45 7.48
CA SER A 218 -25.13 -29.14 6.80
C SER A 218 -23.97 -28.19 6.55
N ASP A 219 -22.76 -28.60 6.92
CA ASP A 219 -21.53 -27.91 6.48
C ASP A 219 -21.54 -27.75 4.95
N PRO A 220 -21.04 -26.62 4.42
CA PRO A 220 -20.98 -26.41 2.98
C PRO A 220 -20.16 -27.55 2.34
N PRO A 221 -20.60 -28.09 1.19
CA PRO A 221 -19.90 -29.18 0.54
C PRO A 221 -18.46 -28.77 0.23
N ALA A 222 -17.50 -29.43 0.85
CA ALA A 222 -16.09 -29.25 0.53
C ALA A 222 -15.86 -29.76 -0.89
N ARG A 223 -15.37 -28.90 -1.79
CA ARG A 223 -14.83 -29.38 -3.06
C ARG A 223 -13.66 -30.31 -2.76
N THR A 224 -13.85 -31.60 -3.03
CA THR A 224 -12.83 -32.64 -2.86
C THR A 224 -11.71 -32.54 -3.91
N ARG A 225 -11.96 -31.82 -5.02
CA ARG A 225 -11.00 -31.60 -6.09
C ARG A 225 -11.03 -30.14 -6.54
N VAL A 226 -9.86 -29.51 -6.57
CA VAL A 226 -9.63 -28.25 -7.27
C VAL A 226 -8.80 -28.63 -8.48
N ASP A 227 -9.39 -28.58 -9.67
CA ASP A 227 -8.62 -28.76 -10.89
C ASP A 227 -7.70 -27.54 -11.02
N PRO A 228 -6.37 -27.71 -10.96
CA PRO A 228 -5.46 -26.60 -11.14
C PRO A 228 -5.66 -26.04 -12.56
N PRO A 229 -5.63 -24.71 -12.75
CA PRO A 229 -5.68 -24.16 -14.10
C PRO A 229 -4.52 -24.73 -14.90
N VAL A 230 -4.84 -25.49 -15.96
CA VAL A 230 -3.91 -26.32 -16.74
C VAL A 230 -2.67 -25.53 -17.19
N ASN A 231 -2.81 -24.22 -17.43
CA ASN A 231 -1.73 -23.32 -17.86
C ASN A 231 -1.48 -22.12 -16.94
N GLY A 232 -2.17 -22.01 -15.79
CA GLY A 232 -2.15 -20.80 -14.96
C GLY A 232 -0.81 -20.49 -14.28
N THR A 233 0.14 -21.44 -14.30
CA THR A 233 1.44 -21.30 -13.63
C THR A 233 2.62 -21.09 -14.59
N VAL A 234 2.42 -21.21 -15.91
CA VAL A 234 3.53 -21.18 -16.90
C VAL A 234 4.28 -19.85 -16.85
N LEU A 235 3.55 -18.74 -16.90
CA LEU A 235 4.14 -17.39 -16.82
C LEU A 235 4.87 -17.17 -15.49
N GLN A 236 4.30 -17.67 -14.39
CA GLN A 236 4.94 -17.57 -13.08
C GLN A 236 6.22 -18.40 -13.03
N ARG A 237 6.23 -19.61 -13.59
CA ARG A 237 7.42 -20.48 -13.71
C ARG A 237 8.52 -19.83 -14.54
N ALA A 238 8.17 -19.18 -15.66
CA ALA A 238 9.11 -18.43 -16.47
C ALA A 238 9.78 -17.30 -15.68
N ARG A 239 8.97 -16.43 -15.06
CA ARG A 239 9.44 -15.34 -14.18
C ARG A 239 10.34 -15.84 -13.06
N CYS A 240 10.01 -17.00 -12.51
CA CYS A 240 10.73 -17.66 -11.45
C CYS A 240 12.15 -18.08 -11.87
N VAL A 241 12.29 -18.65 -13.08
CA VAL A 241 13.57 -19.07 -13.66
C VAL A 241 14.40 -17.86 -14.09
N ILE A 242 13.78 -16.91 -14.79
CA ILE A 242 14.44 -15.66 -15.22
C ILE A 242 15.00 -14.91 -14.02
N HIS A 243 14.23 -14.79 -12.93
CA HIS A 243 14.70 -14.14 -11.69
C HIS A 243 15.90 -14.87 -11.06
N ALA A 244 15.88 -16.21 -11.03
CA ALA A 244 17.00 -16.98 -10.50
C ALA A 244 18.28 -16.77 -11.34
N LEU A 245 18.16 -16.75 -12.67
CA LEU A 245 19.28 -16.50 -13.59
C LEU A 245 19.80 -15.06 -13.53
N SER A 246 18.91 -14.08 -13.29
CA SER A 246 19.34 -12.68 -13.11
C SER A 246 20.19 -12.49 -11.85
N ARG A 247 20.06 -13.38 -10.85
CA ARG A 247 20.81 -13.30 -9.58
C ARG A 247 22.16 -13.99 -9.61
N VAL A 248 22.54 -14.64 -10.71
CA VAL A 248 23.85 -15.25 -10.91
C VAL A 248 24.64 -14.48 -11.97
N ASP A 249 25.96 -14.57 -11.90
CA ASP A 249 26.86 -14.02 -12.92
C ASP A 249 26.82 -14.85 -14.22
N ASN A 250 27.65 -14.47 -15.21
CA ASN A 250 27.75 -15.18 -16.48
C ASN A 250 28.30 -16.61 -16.34
N ASN A 251 28.95 -16.93 -15.23
CA ASN A 251 29.47 -18.25 -14.91
C ASN A 251 28.47 -19.06 -14.06
N SER A 252 27.20 -18.63 -13.99
CA SER A 252 26.16 -19.23 -13.14
C SER A 252 26.51 -19.27 -11.66
N THR A 253 27.45 -18.43 -11.22
CA THR A 253 27.87 -18.32 -9.83
C THR A 253 27.13 -17.18 -9.16
N ARG A 254 26.65 -17.41 -7.93
CA ARG A 254 25.94 -16.37 -7.17
C ARG A 254 26.96 -15.45 -6.51
N PRO A 255 26.89 -14.13 -6.74
CA PRO A 255 27.73 -13.17 -6.04
C PRO A 255 27.40 -13.17 -4.54
N PRO A 256 28.35 -12.82 -3.67
CA PRO A 256 28.11 -12.73 -2.25
C PRO A 256 27.00 -11.69 -1.94
N PRO A 257 26.28 -11.82 -0.79
CA PRO A 257 25.09 -11.01 -0.53
C PRO A 257 25.29 -9.49 -0.60
N HIS A 258 26.49 -8.99 -0.30
CA HIS A 258 26.81 -7.56 -0.33
C HIS A 258 27.08 -7.00 -1.74
N GLU A 259 27.35 -7.87 -2.72
CA GLU A 259 27.56 -7.51 -4.12
C GLU A 259 26.31 -7.76 -4.99
N GLN A 260 25.27 -8.38 -4.43
CA GLN A 260 24.05 -8.73 -5.15
C GLN A 260 23.20 -7.47 -5.44
N GLN A 261 23.17 -7.06 -6.71
CA GLN A 261 22.41 -5.88 -7.15
C GLN A 261 20.95 -6.19 -7.51
N VAL A 262 20.60 -7.44 -7.80
CA VAL A 262 19.22 -7.82 -8.10
C VAL A 262 18.47 -8.04 -6.80
N PRO A 263 17.32 -7.37 -6.57
CA PRO A 263 16.52 -7.60 -5.38
C PRO A 263 15.92 -9.02 -5.31
N ALA A 264 15.41 -9.38 -4.12
CA ALA A 264 14.59 -10.57 -3.97
C ALA A 264 13.35 -10.53 -4.89
N TYR A 265 12.72 -11.68 -5.15
CA TYR A 265 11.69 -11.84 -6.20
C TYR A 265 10.68 -10.69 -6.25
N SER A 266 10.03 -10.36 -5.13
CA SER A 266 9.04 -9.28 -5.08
C SER A 266 9.63 -7.91 -5.41
N GLY A 267 10.84 -7.59 -4.93
CA GLY A 267 11.52 -6.34 -5.25
C GLY A 267 11.89 -6.25 -6.73
N ALA A 268 12.37 -7.34 -7.32
CA ALA A 268 12.71 -7.40 -8.74
C ALA A 268 11.48 -7.25 -9.64
N GLN A 269 10.30 -7.72 -9.20
CA GLN A 269 9.03 -7.47 -9.90
C GLN A 269 8.63 -6.00 -9.81
N SER A 270 8.78 -5.37 -8.64
CA SER A 270 8.48 -3.94 -8.43
C SER A 270 9.38 -2.99 -9.24
N CYS A 271 10.64 -3.36 -9.51
CA CYS A 271 11.51 -2.55 -10.36
C CYS A 271 11.00 -2.46 -11.82
N ARG A 272 10.27 -3.49 -12.29
CA ARG A 272 9.87 -3.65 -13.70
C ARG A 272 8.43 -3.23 -14.00
N HIS A 273 7.53 -3.39 -13.05
CA HIS A 273 6.11 -3.15 -13.30
C HIS A 273 5.73 -1.76 -12.80
N THR A 274 5.01 -1.02 -13.64
CA THR A 274 4.20 0.10 -13.17
C THR A 274 3.16 -0.47 -12.20
N PRO A 275 3.00 0.10 -10.99
CA PRO A 275 1.92 -0.30 -10.12
C PRO A 275 0.62 -0.24 -10.91
N PRO A 276 -0.16 -1.33 -11.01
CA PRO A 276 -1.44 -1.26 -11.68
C PRO A 276 -2.29 -0.20 -10.99
N ASP A 277 -3.11 0.51 -11.76
CA ASP A 277 -4.16 1.35 -11.20
C ASP A 277 -5.01 0.48 -10.28
N LYS A 278 -4.82 0.66 -8.97
CA LYS A 278 -5.49 -0.18 -7.98
C LYS A 278 -6.99 0.05 -8.16
N SER A 279 -7.74 -1.02 -8.40
CA SER A 279 -9.17 -1.02 -8.10
C SER A 279 -9.29 -0.62 -6.63
N LYS A 280 -9.90 0.54 -6.34
CA LYS A 280 -10.10 1.00 -4.96
C LYS A 280 -10.92 -0.07 -4.22
N PRO A 281 -10.33 -0.83 -3.27
CA PRO A 281 -11.11 -1.79 -2.51
C PRO A 281 -12.11 -0.99 -1.68
N TYR A 282 -13.39 -1.38 -1.74
CA TYR A 282 -14.40 -0.75 -0.92
C TYR A 282 -14.46 -1.48 0.42
N TYR A 283 -14.15 -0.77 1.49
CA TYR A 283 -14.32 -1.26 2.85
C TYR A 283 -15.75 -0.99 3.26
N HIS A 284 -16.53 -2.04 3.48
CA HIS A 284 -17.92 -1.86 3.91
C HIS A 284 -17.98 -1.46 5.37
N THR A 285 -19.02 -0.69 5.73
CA THR A 285 -19.27 -0.05 7.03
C THR A 285 -18.55 -0.72 8.20
N THR A 286 -17.79 0.08 8.92
CA THR A 286 -17.18 -0.29 10.19
C THR A 286 -18.25 -0.71 11.20
N TYR A 287 -18.35 -2.00 11.51
CA TYR A 287 -19.16 -2.46 12.63
C TYR A 287 -18.39 -2.28 13.93
N ASN A 288 -19.08 -1.82 14.98
CA ASN A 288 -18.51 -1.63 16.31
C ASN A 288 -18.26 -2.93 17.08
N GLU A 289 -18.60 -4.08 16.48
CA GLU A 289 -18.48 -5.40 17.09
C GLU A 289 -17.78 -6.34 16.09
N PRO A 290 -17.06 -7.37 16.58
CA PRO A 290 -16.49 -8.40 15.72
C PRO A 290 -17.58 -8.99 14.81
N PRO A 291 -17.25 -9.42 13.58
CA PRO A 291 -18.22 -9.91 12.63
C PRO A 291 -18.94 -11.17 13.15
N SER A 292 -20.13 -10.99 13.73
CA SER A 292 -21.06 -12.06 14.06
C SER A 292 -21.80 -12.52 12.81
N LYS A 293 -22.44 -13.70 12.86
CA LYS A 293 -23.22 -14.21 11.71
C LYS A 293 -24.27 -13.21 11.21
N SER A 294 -24.94 -12.49 12.12
CA SER A 294 -25.91 -11.46 11.77
C SER A 294 -25.26 -10.25 11.10
N VAL A 295 -24.09 -9.81 11.58
CA VAL A 295 -23.32 -8.73 10.96
C VAL A 295 -22.90 -9.11 9.54
N VAL A 296 -22.36 -10.31 9.35
CA VAL A 296 -21.96 -10.80 8.02
C VAL A 296 -23.17 -10.93 7.10
N TYR A 297 -24.32 -11.39 7.60
CA TYR A 297 -25.57 -11.45 6.83
C TYR A 297 -26.01 -10.06 6.34
N ASP A 298 -26.03 -9.06 7.24
CA ASP A 298 -26.42 -7.69 6.90
C ASP A 298 -25.49 -7.06 5.86
N ILE A 299 -24.17 -7.28 6.00
CA ILE A 299 -23.15 -6.91 4.99
C ILE A 299 -23.47 -7.53 3.63
N MET A 300 -23.77 -8.84 3.59
CA MET A 300 -24.08 -9.55 2.35
C MET A 300 -25.37 -9.03 1.70
N VAL A 301 -26.41 -8.71 2.49
CA VAL A 301 -27.66 -8.14 1.99
C VAL A 301 -27.43 -6.76 1.36
N LYS A 302 -26.77 -5.85 2.10
CA LYS A 302 -26.45 -4.50 1.61
C LYS A 302 -25.60 -4.52 0.35
N LEU A 303 -24.65 -5.47 0.27
CA LEU A 303 -23.83 -5.64 -0.92
C LEU A 303 -24.66 -6.07 -2.13
N VAL A 304 -25.58 -7.03 -1.97
CA VAL A 304 -26.47 -7.45 -3.07
C VAL A 304 -27.38 -6.30 -3.52
N GLU A 305 -27.89 -5.49 -2.60
CA GLU A 305 -28.69 -4.30 -2.94
C GLU A 305 -27.87 -3.26 -3.72
N ALA A 306 -26.63 -3.00 -3.28
CA ALA A 306 -25.70 -2.13 -3.99
C ALA A 306 -25.40 -2.65 -5.40
N MET A 307 -25.15 -3.96 -5.53
CA MET A 307 -24.91 -4.60 -6.82
C MET A 307 -26.09 -4.43 -7.78
N ARG A 308 -27.33 -4.62 -7.30
CA ARG A 308 -28.53 -4.39 -8.10
C ARG A 308 -28.66 -2.93 -8.53
N LYS A 309 -28.47 -1.98 -7.61
CA LYS A 309 -28.61 -0.55 -7.90
C LYS A 309 -27.59 -0.07 -8.95
N LYS A 310 -26.39 -0.65 -8.95
CA LYS A 310 -25.28 -0.28 -9.84
C LYS A 310 -25.07 -1.22 -11.03
N ASN A 311 -25.98 -2.16 -11.26
CA ASN A 311 -25.89 -3.17 -12.32
C ASN A 311 -24.56 -3.95 -12.31
N ILE A 312 -24.03 -4.26 -11.11
CA ILE A 312 -22.78 -5.00 -10.95
C ILE A 312 -23.04 -6.48 -11.22
N PRO A 313 -22.33 -7.11 -12.17
CA PRO A 313 -22.61 -8.49 -12.57
C PRO A 313 -22.23 -9.51 -11.49
N PHE A 314 -21.15 -9.25 -10.74
CA PHE A 314 -20.70 -10.06 -9.60
C PHE A 314 -19.76 -9.25 -8.70
N SER A 315 -19.64 -9.64 -7.43
CA SER A 315 -18.73 -8.99 -6.48
C SER A 315 -17.94 -10.00 -5.66
N PHE A 316 -16.67 -9.72 -5.43
CA PHE A 316 -15.82 -10.47 -4.52
C PHE A 316 -16.01 -9.96 -3.09
N LEU A 317 -16.30 -10.87 -2.16
CA LEU A 317 -16.40 -10.56 -0.73
C LEU A 317 -15.24 -11.24 0.01
N VAL A 318 -14.32 -10.43 0.50
CA VAL A 318 -13.05 -10.90 1.09
C VAL A 318 -13.19 -10.98 2.60
N GLY A 319 -13.06 -12.16 3.21
CA GLY A 319 -13.09 -12.31 4.67
C GLY A 319 -11.77 -12.84 5.23
N ASP A 320 -11.42 -12.49 6.46
CA ASP A 320 -10.47 -13.29 7.23
C ASP A 320 -11.01 -14.71 7.47
N LEU A 321 -10.24 -15.61 8.08
CA LEU A 321 -10.67 -17.02 8.18
C LEU A 321 -12.04 -17.20 8.88
N PRO A 322 -12.32 -16.58 10.05
CA PRO A 322 -13.64 -16.65 10.68
C PRO A 322 -14.76 -16.04 9.83
N THR A 323 -14.53 -14.87 9.24
CA THR A 323 -15.54 -14.18 8.42
C THR A 323 -15.81 -14.93 7.13
N TYR A 324 -14.77 -15.43 6.46
CA TYR A 324 -14.87 -16.25 5.25
C TYR A 324 -15.73 -17.49 5.48
N LYS A 325 -15.53 -18.23 6.58
CA LYS A 325 -16.37 -19.38 6.92
C LYS A 325 -17.84 -19.00 7.04
N THR A 326 -18.11 -17.87 7.70
CA THR A 326 -19.46 -17.35 7.89
C THR A 326 -20.10 -16.93 6.55
N ILE A 327 -19.34 -16.26 5.68
CA ILE A 327 -19.80 -15.88 4.32
C ILE A 327 -20.16 -17.12 3.51
N VAL A 328 -19.27 -18.13 3.48
CA VAL A 328 -19.50 -19.37 2.72
C VAL A 328 -20.72 -20.11 3.25
N GLN A 329 -20.88 -20.17 4.58
CA GLN A 329 -22.06 -20.77 5.21
C GLN A 329 -23.35 -20.02 4.80
N LEU A 330 -23.39 -18.69 4.92
CA LEU A 330 -24.56 -17.89 4.56
C LEU A 330 -24.90 -18.00 3.06
N LYS A 331 -23.89 -18.04 2.19
CA LYS A 331 -24.06 -18.30 0.76
C LYS A 331 -24.65 -19.70 0.50
N ALA A 332 -24.20 -20.72 1.21
CA ALA A 332 -24.73 -22.08 1.08
C ALA A 332 -26.18 -22.18 1.60
N GLU A 333 -26.52 -21.43 2.66
CA GLU A 333 -27.88 -21.38 3.21
C GLU A 333 -28.86 -20.64 2.28
N ASN A 334 -28.38 -19.70 1.45
CA ASN A 334 -29.21 -18.90 0.53
C ASN A 334 -28.53 -18.72 -0.86
N PRO A 335 -28.39 -19.81 -1.65
CA PRO A 335 -27.55 -19.80 -2.86
C PRO A 335 -28.07 -18.85 -3.95
N GLU A 336 -29.39 -18.73 -4.12
CA GLU A 336 -29.99 -17.84 -5.12
C GLU A 336 -29.82 -16.36 -4.77
N MET A 337 -29.95 -15.99 -3.49
CA MET A 337 -29.81 -14.61 -3.04
C MET A 337 -28.38 -14.11 -3.25
N TYR A 338 -27.40 -14.98 -3.03
CA TYR A 338 -25.99 -14.64 -3.02
C TYR A 338 -25.22 -15.23 -4.20
N LYS A 339 -25.89 -15.64 -5.29
CA LYS A 339 -25.26 -16.35 -6.41
C LYS A 339 -24.09 -15.56 -7.03
N ASP A 340 -24.25 -14.24 -7.14
CA ASP A 340 -23.30 -13.31 -7.74
C ASP A 340 -22.22 -12.80 -6.76
N LEU A 341 -22.27 -13.23 -5.49
CA LEU A 341 -21.20 -12.98 -4.52
C LEU A 341 -20.15 -14.10 -4.57
N ILE A 342 -18.88 -13.75 -4.75
CA ILE A 342 -17.76 -14.70 -4.77
C ILE A 342 -16.96 -14.55 -3.48
N PRO A 343 -17.07 -15.48 -2.52
CA PRO A 343 -16.29 -15.41 -1.28
C PRO A 343 -14.81 -15.65 -1.56
N ILE A 344 -13.94 -14.79 -1.04
CA ILE A 344 -12.49 -14.92 -1.12
C ILE A 344 -11.89 -14.90 0.29
N LEU A 345 -11.02 -15.86 0.61
CA LEU A 345 -10.22 -15.80 1.82
C LEU A 345 -9.19 -14.68 1.70
N GLY A 346 -9.03 -13.84 2.73
CA GLY A 346 -8.08 -12.73 2.71
C GLY A 346 -6.66 -13.17 2.34
N ALA A 347 -5.97 -12.37 1.51
CA ALA A 347 -4.69 -12.72 0.91
C ALA A 347 -3.63 -13.19 1.94
N PHE A 348 -3.61 -12.56 3.13
CA PHE A 348 -2.75 -12.96 4.25
C PHE A 348 -3.02 -14.40 4.70
N HIS A 349 -4.29 -14.76 4.91
CA HIS A 349 -4.70 -16.11 5.34
C HIS A 349 -4.50 -17.14 4.22
N GLN A 350 -4.70 -16.75 2.96
CA GLN A 350 -4.35 -17.60 1.82
C GLN A 350 -2.86 -17.92 1.82
N GLN A 351 -1.99 -16.93 1.97
CA GLN A 351 -0.54 -17.13 1.99
C GLN A 351 -0.10 -18.00 3.17
N MET A 352 -0.66 -17.77 4.37
CA MET A 352 -0.41 -18.66 5.52
C MET A 352 -0.81 -20.11 5.23
N SER A 353 -1.96 -20.31 4.58
CA SER A 353 -2.44 -21.65 4.20
C SER A 353 -1.48 -22.31 3.19
N HIS A 354 -0.96 -21.56 2.21
CA HIS A 354 0.02 -22.07 1.26
C HIS A 354 1.35 -22.42 1.93
N ILE A 355 1.87 -21.56 2.81
CA ILE A 355 3.10 -21.84 3.57
C ILE A 355 2.95 -23.16 4.34
N TYR A 356 1.83 -23.32 5.04
CA TYR A 356 1.56 -24.52 5.81
C TYR A 356 1.40 -25.77 4.92
N ALA A 357 0.71 -25.65 3.78
CA ALA A 357 0.55 -26.75 2.83
C ALA A 357 1.90 -27.20 2.25
N ILE A 358 2.78 -26.26 1.87
CA ILE A 358 4.14 -26.58 1.40
C ILE A 358 4.92 -27.27 2.52
N TYR A 359 4.90 -26.73 3.73
CA TYR A 359 5.57 -27.36 4.87
C TYR A 359 5.08 -28.78 5.12
N MET A 360 3.77 -29.02 5.15
CA MET A 360 3.21 -30.36 5.35
C MET A 360 3.59 -31.32 4.24
N ARG A 361 3.64 -30.85 2.98
CA ARG A 361 4.04 -31.66 1.82
C ARG A 361 5.50 -32.10 1.88
N PHE A 362 6.39 -31.23 2.34
CA PHE A 362 7.84 -31.45 2.42
C PHE A 362 8.33 -31.74 3.84
N LYS A 363 7.42 -32.03 4.77
CA LYS A 363 7.80 -32.34 6.14
C LYS A 363 8.65 -33.61 6.16
N GLY A 364 9.81 -33.54 6.81
CA GLY A 364 10.78 -34.64 6.84
C GLY A 364 11.76 -34.66 5.67
N SER A 365 11.70 -33.71 4.72
CA SER A 365 12.67 -33.63 3.62
C SER A 365 14.01 -32.96 4.00
N GLY A 366 14.24 -32.68 5.29
CA GLY A 366 15.36 -31.86 5.75
C GLY A 366 15.24 -30.37 5.45
N MET A 367 14.09 -29.87 4.95
CA MET A 367 13.89 -28.44 4.66
C MET A 367 14.10 -27.56 5.90
N ALA A 368 13.54 -27.95 7.05
CA ALA A 368 13.70 -27.20 8.29
C ALA A 368 15.18 -27.19 8.74
N ASP A 369 15.82 -28.35 8.75
CA ASP A 369 17.22 -28.51 9.16
C ASP A 369 18.14 -27.67 8.28
N THR A 370 17.95 -27.73 6.97
CA THR A 370 18.79 -26.97 6.03
C THR A 370 18.65 -25.46 6.23
N LEU A 371 17.42 -24.96 6.46
CA LEU A 371 17.19 -23.55 6.76
C LEU A 371 17.85 -23.10 8.07
N VAL A 372 17.91 -23.99 9.07
CA VAL A 372 18.58 -23.73 10.34
C VAL A 372 20.11 -23.76 10.18
N THR A 373 20.65 -24.81 9.55
CA THR A 373 22.08 -24.95 9.30
C THR A 373 22.64 -23.83 8.43
N ALA A 374 21.86 -23.35 7.46
CA ALA A 374 22.24 -22.21 6.62
C ALA A 374 22.13 -20.85 7.35
N GLY A 375 21.71 -20.82 8.62
CA GLY A 375 21.57 -19.59 9.40
C GLY A 375 20.43 -18.68 8.93
N VAL A 376 19.50 -19.19 8.11
CA VAL A 376 18.34 -18.41 7.61
C VAL A 376 17.36 -18.15 8.74
N ILE A 377 17.21 -19.12 9.65
CA ILE A 377 16.29 -19.04 10.77
C ILE A 377 16.82 -19.84 11.96
N MET A 378 16.57 -19.35 13.18
CA MET A 378 16.94 -20.06 14.40
C MET A 378 16.10 -21.33 14.59
N GLU A 379 16.71 -22.37 15.15
CA GLU A 379 16.10 -23.68 15.39
C GLU A 379 14.74 -23.59 16.11
N GLY A 380 14.66 -22.80 17.20
CA GLY A 380 13.40 -22.63 17.94
C GLY A 380 12.28 -21.90 17.19
N SER A 381 12.57 -21.30 16.02
CA SER A 381 11.61 -20.50 15.24
C SER A 381 11.20 -21.14 13.91
N VAL A 382 11.94 -22.13 13.40
CA VAL A 382 11.72 -22.69 12.05
C VAL A 382 10.34 -23.31 11.89
N GLU A 383 9.92 -24.10 12.87
CA GLU A 383 8.61 -24.77 12.87
C GLU A 383 7.44 -23.78 12.86
N GLN A 384 7.52 -22.72 13.66
CA GLN A 384 6.45 -21.71 13.71
C GLN A 384 6.41 -20.86 12.43
N ALA A 385 7.56 -20.61 11.80
CA ALA A 385 7.63 -19.94 10.51
C ALA A 385 7.02 -20.78 9.39
N LEU A 386 7.40 -22.06 9.30
CA LEU A 386 6.90 -23.00 8.28
C LEU A 386 5.43 -23.40 8.50
N ARG A 387 4.89 -23.24 9.71
CA ARG A 387 3.44 -23.33 9.99
C ARG A 387 2.68 -22.05 9.68
N GLY A 388 3.35 -21.01 9.15
CA GLY A 388 2.75 -19.71 8.83
C GLY A 388 2.50 -18.80 10.04
N LYS A 389 2.75 -19.24 11.28
CA LYS A 389 2.52 -18.41 12.49
C LYS A 389 3.46 -17.21 12.56
N HIS A 390 4.68 -17.36 12.07
CA HIS A 390 5.59 -16.23 11.85
C HIS A 390 5.58 -15.85 10.37
N TYR A 391 4.46 -15.29 9.90
CA TYR A 391 4.19 -15.01 8.49
C TYR A 391 5.38 -14.46 7.71
N ARG A 392 5.98 -13.34 8.15
CA ARG A 392 7.12 -12.73 7.43
C ARG A 392 8.30 -13.69 7.30
N ARG A 393 8.65 -14.38 8.39
CA ARG A 393 9.74 -15.38 8.39
C ARG A 393 9.39 -16.58 7.51
N GLY A 394 8.16 -17.05 7.56
CA GLY A 394 7.66 -18.17 6.74
C GLY A 394 7.75 -17.86 5.24
N VAL A 395 7.28 -16.69 4.82
CA VAL A 395 7.39 -16.23 3.43
C VAL A 395 8.87 -16.19 3.00
N SER A 396 9.75 -15.58 3.80
CA SER A 396 11.18 -15.53 3.50
C SER A 396 11.80 -16.92 3.37
N CYS A 397 11.49 -17.84 4.29
CA CYS A 397 11.99 -19.22 4.24
C CYS A 397 11.57 -19.93 2.95
N ILE A 398 10.29 -19.89 2.59
CA ILE A 398 9.76 -20.57 1.40
C ILE A 398 10.33 -19.97 0.10
N LEU A 399 10.43 -18.63 0.02
CA LEU A 399 10.98 -17.97 -1.16
C LEU A 399 12.47 -18.29 -1.35
N LEU A 400 13.27 -18.25 -0.28
CA LEU A 400 14.68 -18.60 -0.33
C LEU A 400 14.88 -20.08 -0.67
N TRP A 401 14.11 -20.97 -0.05
CA TRP A 401 14.16 -22.40 -0.33
C TRP A 401 13.88 -22.69 -1.81
N ARG A 402 12.81 -22.11 -2.34
CA ARG A 402 12.46 -22.21 -3.76
C ARG A 402 13.59 -21.70 -4.66
N GLU A 403 14.15 -20.54 -4.34
CA GLU A 403 15.22 -19.92 -5.13
C GLU A 403 16.44 -20.84 -5.21
N VAL A 404 16.89 -21.39 -4.08
CA VAL A 404 18.03 -22.31 -4.01
C VAL A 404 17.78 -23.59 -4.81
N LEU A 405 16.58 -24.19 -4.70
CA LEU A 405 16.24 -25.39 -5.46
C LEU A 405 16.23 -25.15 -6.98
N ILE A 406 15.67 -24.02 -7.43
CA ILE A 406 15.69 -23.65 -8.85
C ILE A 406 17.12 -23.40 -9.30
N GLN A 407 17.91 -22.68 -8.51
CA GLN A 407 19.31 -22.41 -8.83
C GLN A 407 20.13 -23.69 -8.96
N GLN A 408 20.00 -24.63 -8.01
CA GLN A 408 20.68 -25.92 -8.06
C GLN A 408 20.30 -26.71 -9.32
N ARG A 409 19.01 -26.70 -9.70
CA ARG A 409 18.53 -27.34 -10.92
C ARG A 409 19.12 -26.69 -12.17
N LEU A 410 19.15 -25.37 -12.23
CA LEU A 410 19.72 -24.60 -13.33
C LEU A 410 21.23 -24.86 -13.48
N THR A 411 21.99 -24.85 -12.38
CA THR A 411 23.42 -25.18 -12.42
C THR A 411 23.64 -26.55 -13.05
N ASN A 412 22.86 -27.57 -12.67
CA ASN A 412 23.01 -28.90 -13.24
C ASN A 412 22.69 -28.97 -14.74
N ILE A 413 21.74 -28.17 -15.23
CA ILE A 413 21.39 -28.13 -16.66
C ILE A 413 22.46 -27.38 -17.45
N LEU A 414 22.90 -26.22 -16.95
CA LEU A 414 23.83 -25.32 -17.64
C LEU A 414 25.29 -25.78 -17.59
N VAL A 415 25.64 -26.82 -16.82
CA VAL A 415 26.98 -27.44 -16.89
C VAL A 415 27.30 -27.96 -18.30
N HIS A 416 26.28 -28.28 -19.10
CA HIS A 416 26.45 -28.88 -20.43
C HIS A 416 26.03 -27.96 -21.58
N GLU A 417 25.60 -26.73 -21.29
CA GLU A 417 24.99 -25.84 -22.27
C GLU A 417 25.36 -24.37 -22.00
N GLU A 418 25.67 -23.63 -23.07
CA GLU A 418 25.81 -22.18 -22.99
C GLU A 418 24.54 -21.47 -23.43
N LEU A 419 24.17 -20.42 -22.70
CA LEU A 419 23.11 -19.50 -23.12
C LEU A 419 23.56 -18.71 -24.34
N SER A 420 22.60 -18.38 -25.22
CA SER A 420 22.89 -17.53 -26.39
C SER A 420 23.33 -16.12 -25.95
N GLU A 421 24.09 -15.43 -26.79
CA GLU A 421 24.55 -14.06 -26.50
C GLU A 421 23.38 -13.09 -26.30
N ASN A 422 22.29 -13.27 -27.05
CA ASN A 422 21.06 -12.48 -26.88
C ASN A 422 20.45 -12.67 -25.48
N ILE A 423 20.42 -13.91 -24.97
CA ILE A 423 19.93 -14.20 -23.62
C ILE A 423 20.86 -13.56 -22.58
N LYS A 424 22.18 -13.67 -22.75
CA LYS A 424 23.18 -13.07 -21.85
C LYS A 424 23.06 -11.55 -21.79
N GLU A 425 22.82 -10.88 -22.92
CA GLU A 425 22.64 -9.42 -22.99
C GLU A 425 21.42 -8.98 -22.18
N ASN A 426 20.26 -9.62 -22.38
CA ASN A 426 19.06 -9.31 -21.61
C ASN A 426 19.26 -9.55 -20.10
N PHE A 427 20.02 -10.58 -19.70
CA PHE A 427 20.38 -10.78 -18.29
C PHE A 427 21.32 -9.71 -17.74
N ASN A 428 22.24 -9.17 -18.53
CA ASN A 428 23.07 -8.05 -18.09
C ASN A 428 22.24 -6.81 -17.74
N THR A 429 21.22 -6.50 -18.54
CA THR A 429 20.25 -5.44 -18.22
C THR A 429 19.49 -5.77 -16.92
N LEU A 430 18.98 -7.00 -16.77
CA LEU A 430 18.27 -7.39 -15.54
C LEU A 430 19.14 -7.39 -14.28
N ARG A 431 20.45 -7.60 -14.40
CA ARG A 431 21.40 -7.55 -13.28
C ARG A 431 21.59 -6.14 -12.72
N ASN A 432 21.39 -5.12 -13.57
CA ASN A 432 21.49 -3.71 -13.24
C ASN A 432 20.15 -3.12 -12.76
N ALA A 433 19.31 -3.92 -12.08
CA ALA A 433 17.94 -3.58 -11.70
C ALA A 433 17.77 -2.31 -10.83
N LEU A 434 18.85 -1.80 -10.22
CA LEU A 434 18.85 -0.59 -9.41
C LEU A 434 19.32 0.66 -10.17
N THR A 435 19.95 0.49 -11.32
CA THR A 435 20.57 1.58 -12.10
C THR A 435 19.94 1.77 -13.47
N ASP A 436 19.40 0.71 -14.07
CA ASP A 436 18.72 0.77 -15.37
C ASP A 436 17.29 1.34 -15.28
N THR A 437 16.76 1.78 -16.41
CA THR A 437 15.40 2.29 -16.51
C THR A 437 14.37 1.17 -16.42
N ARG A 438 13.17 1.48 -15.92
CA ARG A 438 12.07 0.51 -15.82
C ARG A 438 11.71 -0.06 -17.19
N GLU A 439 11.72 0.78 -18.21
CA GLU A 439 11.39 0.42 -19.59
C GLU A 439 12.41 -0.59 -20.15
N ALA A 440 13.70 -0.37 -19.89
CA ALA A 440 14.76 -1.30 -20.30
C ALA A 440 14.62 -2.65 -19.59
N LEU A 441 14.37 -2.64 -18.27
CA LEU A 441 14.19 -3.87 -17.49
C LEU A 441 12.93 -4.64 -17.92
N GLN A 442 11.85 -3.95 -18.29
CA GLN A 442 10.63 -4.57 -18.77
C GLN A 442 10.81 -5.17 -20.17
N ALA A 443 11.49 -4.46 -21.08
CA ALA A 443 11.81 -4.95 -22.41
C ALA A 443 12.70 -6.19 -22.35
N ALA A 444 13.79 -6.14 -21.58
CA ALA A 444 14.70 -7.27 -21.41
C ALA A 444 14.01 -8.52 -20.85
N HIS A 445 13.11 -8.34 -19.88
CA HIS A 445 12.33 -9.45 -19.35
C HIS A 445 11.33 -10.02 -20.36
N SER A 446 10.67 -9.17 -21.14
CA SER A 446 9.70 -9.62 -22.15
C SER A 446 10.40 -10.42 -23.25
N ASN A 447 11.56 -9.94 -23.71
CA ASN A 447 12.42 -10.66 -24.66
C ASN A 447 12.77 -12.06 -24.15
N LEU A 448 13.10 -12.21 -22.86
CA LEU A 448 13.41 -13.51 -22.25
C LEU A 448 12.17 -14.41 -22.06
N GLU A 449 10.98 -13.85 -21.83
CA GLU A 449 9.73 -14.62 -21.79
C GLU A 449 9.35 -15.15 -23.17
N ASP A 450 9.67 -14.41 -24.24
CA ASP A 450 9.35 -14.75 -25.62
C ASP A 450 10.41 -15.59 -26.33
N ASP A 451 11.65 -15.63 -25.84
CA ASP A 451 12.76 -16.41 -26.41
C ASP A 451 12.52 -17.92 -26.32
N ASP A 452 12.63 -18.62 -27.46
CA ASP A 452 12.37 -20.06 -27.55
C ASP A 452 13.39 -20.92 -26.79
N GLY A 453 14.65 -20.48 -26.74
CA GLY A 453 15.69 -21.15 -25.94
C GLY A 453 15.42 -21.02 -24.44
N MET A 454 14.91 -19.87 -23.99
CA MET A 454 14.46 -19.68 -22.63
C MET A 454 13.22 -20.54 -22.30
N LYS A 455 12.24 -20.62 -23.19
CA LYS A 455 11.05 -21.47 -23.00
C LYS A 455 11.42 -22.94 -22.87
N ASP A 456 12.34 -23.43 -23.70
CA ASP A 456 12.87 -24.78 -23.62
C ASP A 456 13.59 -25.03 -22.28
N LEU A 457 14.49 -24.12 -21.88
CA LEU A 457 15.17 -24.19 -20.60
C LEU A 457 14.20 -24.21 -19.41
N ILE A 458 13.19 -23.32 -19.42
CA ILE A 458 12.15 -23.27 -18.38
C ILE A 458 11.41 -24.61 -18.31
N THR A 459 11.08 -25.20 -19.46
CA THR A 459 10.41 -26.49 -19.51
C THR A 459 11.28 -27.56 -18.84
N ARG A 460 12.57 -27.65 -19.21
CA ARG A 460 13.53 -28.62 -18.64
C ARG A 460 13.80 -28.44 -17.14
N VAL A 461 13.74 -27.21 -16.62
CA VAL A 461 13.85 -26.94 -15.17
C VAL A 461 12.71 -27.59 -14.40
N TYR A 462 11.50 -27.57 -14.96
CA TYR A 462 10.30 -28.14 -14.33
C TYR A 462 9.96 -29.55 -14.80
N GLU A 463 10.61 -30.05 -15.84
CA GLU A 463 10.55 -31.45 -16.25
C GLU A 463 11.22 -32.33 -15.20
N LYS A 464 10.51 -33.41 -14.86
CA LYS A 464 10.95 -34.42 -13.92
C LYS A 464 11.84 -35.41 -14.68
N PRO A 465 13.13 -35.54 -14.38
CA PRO A 465 13.93 -36.59 -14.97
C PRO A 465 13.40 -37.95 -14.48
N GLY A 466 12.87 -38.76 -15.39
CA GLY A 466 12.52 -40.16 -15.13
C GLY A 466 11.22 -40.43 -14.36
N THR A 467 10.23 -39.53 -14.33
CA THR A 467 8.88 -39.90 -13.84
C THR A 467 7.76 -39.38 -14.74
N ASP A 468 6.97 -40.32 -15.26
CA ASP A 468 5.68 -40.08 -15.89
C ASP A 468 4.75 -39.40 -14.87
N MET A 469 4.19 -38.25 -15.23
CA MET A 469 3.30 -37.44 -14.37
C MET A 469 1.82 -37.72 -14.70
N GLY A 470 1.50 -38.93 -15.17
CA GLY A 470 0.13 -39.40 -15.33
C GLY A 470 -0.65 -39.58 -14.02
N ASP A 471 0.02 -39.65 -12.87
CA ASP A 471 -0.59 -40.06 -11.59
C ASP A 471 -0.46 -39.03 -10.42
N PHE A 472 -0.33 -37.73 -10.70
CA PHE A 472 -0.38 -36.70 -9.64
C PHE A 472 -1.42 -35.60 -9.87
#